data_AF-A0A9P5ZX58-F1
#
_entry.id   AF-A0A9P5ZX58-F1
#
_cell.length_a   1.000
_cell.length_b   1.000
_cell.length_c   1.000
_cell.angle_alpha   90.00
_cell.angle_beta   90.00
_cell.angle_gamma   90.00
#
_symmetry.space_group_name_H-M   'P 1'
#
loop_
_entity.id
_entity.type
_entity.pdbx_description
1 polymer ?
#
loop_
_entity_poly.entity_id
_entity_poly.type
_entity_poly.pdbx_seq_one_letter_code
_entity_poly.pdbx_strand_id
1 'polypeptide(L)'
;LWSLEAAHTNTSDVFVFWLAAGATLKALFNQPRIKFSITSEITQQIMALFNGCYGQFFNNDFYFTAFILNPCYRMDDFLKKPSDEDQTANTGAPYPHAFMCVKNVLKGMLHGILQGVEDCPKQEHHWLFTILCLREIAQALIQQLGSSWHNEPPFNTRADVENPTKWWAGLASDTNSQVLAMLATHIFNVLVNSMPDKCTNSHITWFN
;
A
#
# COMPACT_ATOMS: atom_id res chain seq x y z
N LEU A 1 -18.95 3.80 9.00
CA LEU A 1 -18.93 2.51 8.28
C LEU A 1 -17.70 2.54 7.38
N TRP A 2 -16.74 1.63 7.54
CA TRP A 2 -15.59 1.55 6.64
C TRP A 2 -16.05 0.89 5.34
N SER A 3 -16.16 1.67 4.27
CA SER A 3 -16.47 1.20 2.92
C SER A 3 -15.34 1.65 2.02
N LEU A 4 -14.96 0.82 1.06
CA LEU A 4 -14.01 1.22 0.01
C LEU A 4 -14.57 2.32 -0.90
N GLU A 5 -15.85 2.64 -0.77
CA GLU A 5 -16.52 3.73 -1.47
C GLU A 5 -16.43 5.07 -0.74
N ALA A 6 -15.87 5.13 0.46
CA ALA A 6 -15.77 6.38 1.20
C ALA A 6 -14.73 7.32 0.56
N ALA A 7 -15.02 8.62 0.56
CA ALA A 7 -14.13 9.62 -0.06
C ALA A 7 -12.74 9.73 0.59
N HIS A 8 -12.58 9.21 1.81
CA HIS A 8 -11.30 9.20 2.54
C HIS A 8 -10.57 7.86 2.42
N THR A 9 -11.13 6.88 1.70
CA THR A 9 -10.46 5.60 1.47
C THR A 9 -9.27 5.80 0.55
N ASN A 10 -8.13 5.32 0.99
CA ASN A 10 -6.88 5.32 0.23
C ASN A 10 -6.47 3.90 -0.17
N THR A 11 -5.43 3.80 -0.99
CA THR A 11 -4.92 2.53 -1.52
C THR A 11 -4.58 1.48 -0.45
N SER A 12 -4.09 1.88 0.74
CA SER A 12 -3.77 0.93 1.80
C SER A 12 -4.99 0.25 2.42
N ASP A 13 -6.14 0.93 2.43
CA ASP A 13 -7.37 0.44 3.05
C ASP A 13 -7.93 -0.78 2.32
N VAL A 14 -7.63 -0.92 1.01
CA VAL A 14 -8.04 -2.07 0.20
C VAL A 14 -7.44 -3.36 0.75
N PHE A 15 -6.15 -3.33 1.11
CA PHE A 15 -5.48 -4.50 1.69
C PHE A 15 -6.02 -4.81 3.09
N VAL A 16 -6.26 -3.77 3.90
CA VAL A 16 -6.85 -3.90 5.25
C VAL A 16 -8.23 -4.52 5.18
N PHE A 17 -9.08 -4.06 4.27
CA PHE A 17 -10.42 -4.59 4.06
C PHE A 17 -10.37 -6.07 3.67
N TRP A 18 -9.44 -6.44 2.81
CA TRP A 18 -9.24 -7.83 2.42
C TRP A 18 -8.81 -8.72 3.59
N LEU A 19 -7.84 -8.26 4.40
CA LEU A 19 -7.41 -8.97 5.60
C LEU A 19 -8.55 -9.12 6.61
N ALA A 20 -9.34 -8.07 6.81
CA ALA A 20 -10.50 -8.08 7.70
C ALA A 20 -11.59 -9.06 7.22
N ALA A 21 -11.87 -9.09 5.91
CA ALA A 21 -12.81 -10.04 5.31
C ALA A 21 -12.33 -11.48 5.50
N GLY A 22 -11.04 -11.75 5.23
CA GLY A 22 -10.45 -13.07 5.43
C GLY A 22 -10.47 -13.52 6.90
N ALA A 23 -10.14 -12.63 7.83
CA ALA A 23 -10.22 -12.88 9.26
C ALA A 23 -11.66 -13.17 9.71
N THR A 24 -12.63 -12.42 9.20
CA THR A 24 -14.06 -12.60 9.50
C THR A 24 -14.57 -13.93 8.98
N LEU A 25 -14.23 -14.31 7.74
CA LEU A 25 -14.58 -15.61 7.17
C LEU A 25 -13.97 -16.75 8.00
N LYS A 26 -12.69 -16.65 8.34
CA LYS A 26 -12.02 -17.65 9.18
C LYS A 26 -12.68 -17.77 10.55
N ALA A 27 -13.01 -16.65 11.19
CA ALA A 27 -13.69 -16.65 12.48
C ALA A 27 -15.08 -17.27 12.39
N LEU A 28 -15.85 -16.93 11.35
CA LEU A 28 -17.18 -17.48 11.09
C LEU A 28 -17.15 -19.01 10.92
N PHE A 29 -16.20 -19.52 10.14
CA PHE A 29 -16.06 -20.95 9.86
C PHE A 29 -15.49 -21.77 11.01
N ASN A 30 -14.83 -21.11 11.97
CA ASN A 30 -14.35 -21.74 13.20
C ASN A 30 -15.42 -21.80 14.32
N GLN A 31 -16.59 -21.19 14.14
CA GLN A 31 -17.67 -21.27 15.12
C GLN A 31 -18.30 -22.67 15.15
N PRO A 32 -18.82 -23.14 16.31
CA PRO A 32 -19.50 -24.42 16.41
C PRO A 32 -20.67 -24.51 15.41
N ARG A 33 -20.76 -25.63 14.68
CA ARG A 33 -21.74 -25.89 13.60
C ARG A 33 -23.22 -25.73 14.00
N ILE A 34 -23.52 -25.60 15.29
CA ILE A 34 -24.87 -25.48 15.82
C ILE A 34 -25.55 -24.17 15.37
N LYS A 35 -24.77 -23.14 14.98
CA LYS A 35 -25.30 -21.82 14.64
C LYS A 35 -25.59 -21.60 13.15
N PHE A 36 -24.96 -22.37 12.27
CA PHE A 36 -25.11 -22.24 10.82
C PHE A 36 -25.07 -23.63 10.19
N SER A 37 -26.12 -24.03 9.46
CA SER A 37 -26.19 -25.29 8.71
C SER A 37 -25.27 -25.31 7.48
N ILE A 38 -24.08 -24.70 7.58
CA ILE A 38 -23.10 -24.61 6.49
C ILE A 38 -22.23 -25.86 6.55
N THR A 39 -22.17 -26.58 5.43
CA THR A 39 -21.33 -27.78 5.32
C THR A 39 -19.85 -27.40 5.19
N SER A 40 -18.97 -28.35 5.55
CA SER A 40 -17.52 -28.18 5.37
C SER A 40 -17.15 -27.97 3.90
N GLU A 41 -17.93 -28.54 2.98
CA GLU A 41 -17.74 -28.41 1.54
C GLU A 41 -17.99 -26.98 1.06
N ILE A 42 -19.10 -26.36 1.47
CA ILE A 42 -19.41 -24.96 1.14
C ILE A 42 -18.33 -24.03 1.71
N THR A 43 -17.88 -24.30 2.94
CA THR A 43 -16.80 -23.54 3.58
C THR A 43 -15.51 -23.58 2.74
N GLN A 44 -15.11 -24.77 2.29
CA GLN A 44 -13.94 -24.95 1.43
C GLN A 44 -14.10 -24.23 0.08
N GLN A 45 -15.28 -24.30 -0.53
CA GLN A 45 -15.58 -23.59 -1.78
C GLN A 45 -15.46 -22.08 -1.62
N ILE A 46 -16.02 -21.50 -0.55
CA ILE A 46 -15.92 -20.06 -0.27
C ILE A 46 -14.46 -19.66 -0.05
N MET A 47 -13.70 -20.44 0.73
CA MET A 47 -12.28 -20.16 0.95
C MET A 47 -11.45 -20.27 -0.34
N ALA A 48 -11.76 -21.26 -1.20
CA ALA A 48 -11.11 -21.41 -2.50
C ALA A 48 -11.42 -20.22 -3.41
N LEU A 49 -12.68 -19.76 -3.45
CA LEU A 49 -13.08 -18.58 -4.20
C LEU A 49 -12.37 -17.32 -3.66
N PHE A 50 -12.38 -17.12 -2.35
CA PHE A 50 -11.71 -15.99 -1.71
C PHE A 50 -10.21 -15.96 -2.07
N ASN A 51 -9.50 -17.09 -1.94
CA ASN A 51 -8.09 -17.18 -2.31
C ASN A 51 -7.87 -17.00 -3.83
N GLY A 52 -8.79 -17.50 -4.66
CA GLY A 52 -8.76 -17.30 -6.11
C GLY A 52 -8.88 -15.82 -6.48
N CYS A 53 -9.84 -15.11 -5.88
CA CYS A 53 -10.00 -13.67 -6.06
C CYS A 53 -8.78 -12.90 -5.51
N TYR A 54 -8.18 -13.35 -4.40
CA TYR A 54 -6.94 -12.75 -3.89
C TYR A 54 -5.82 -12.83 -4.93
N GLY A 55 -5.58 -14.01 -5.51
CA GLY A 55 -4.54 -14.20 -6.52
C GLY A 55 -4.78 -13.38 -7.79
N GLN A 56 -6.04 -13.17 -8.19
CA GLN A 56 -6.37 -12.32 -9.34
C GLN A 56 -6.21 -10.83 -9.02
N PHE A 57 -6.69 -10.38 -7.86
CA PHE A 57 -6.74 -8.98 -7.50
C PHE A 57 -5.39 -8.43 -7.04
N PHE A 58 -4.64 -9.21 -6.27
CA PHE A 58 -3.31 -8.87 -5.77
C PHE A 58 -2.19 -9.47 -6.61
N ASN A 59 -2.44 -9.69 -7.91
CA ASN A 59 -1.39 -10.08 -8.86
C ASN A 59 -0.31 -8.98 -9.02
N ASN A 60 -0.61 -7.75 -8.61
CA ASN A 60 0.36 -6.67 -8.47
C ASN A 60 0.53 -6.30 -6.99
N ASP A 61 1.78 -6.16 -6.56
CA ASP A 61 2.18 -5.76 -5.21
C ASP A 61 1.83 -4.29 -4.85
N PHE A 62 1.10 -3.56 -5.69
CA PHE A 62 0.76 -2.14 -5.48
C PHE A 62 -0.02 -1.90 -4.17
N TYR A 63 -1.12 -2.63 -3.94
CA TYR A 63 -1.92 -2.48 -2.72
C TYR A 63 -1.16 -2.96 -1.48
N PHE A 64 -0.36 -4.02 -1.62
CA PHE A 64 0.54 -4.47 -0.57
C PHE A 64 1.57 -3.38 -0.23
N THR A 65 2.15 -2.74 -1.25
CA THR A 65 3.11 -1.64 -1.08
C THR A 65 2.48 -0.45 -0.38
N ALA A 66 1.26 -0.05 -0.76
CA ALA A 66 0.52 1.00 -0.08
C ALA A 66 0.27 0.66 1.40
N PHE A 67 -0.08 -0.60 1.68
CA PHE A 67 -0.28 -1.08 3.04
C PHE A 67 1.00 -1.06 3.88
N ILE A 68 2.13 -1.51 3.33
CA ILE A 68 3.44 -1.44 4.01
C ILE A 68 3.87 0.00 4.29
N LEU A 69 3.64 0.91 3.35
CA LEU A 69 4.01 2.32 3.48
C LEU A 69 3.05 3.11 4.38
N ASN A 70 1.98 2.50 4.89
CA ASN A 70 1.08 3.18 5.81
C ASN A 70 1.71 3.15 7.22
N PRO A 71 2.09 4.32 7.77
CA PRO A 71 2.81 4.40 9.06
C PRO A 71 1.96 3.98 10.26
N CYS A 72 0.64 3.81 10.09
CA CYS A 72 -0.26 3.31 11.13
C CYS A 72 -0.06 1.82 11.42
N TYR A 73 0.57 1.07 10.52
CA TYR A 73 0.77 -0.37 10.66
C TYR A 73 2.25 -0.70 10.80
N ARG A 74 2.61 -1.35 11.92
CA ARG A 74 3.99 -1.81 12.11
C ARG A 74 4.17 -3.14 11.41
N MET A 75 5.25 -3.28 10.64
CA MET A 75 5.59 -4.52 9.93
C MET A 75 5.65 -5.74 10.86
N ASP A 76 6.10 -5.58 12.10
CA ASP A 76 6.14 -6.65 13.10
C ASP A 76 4.76 -7.25 13.44
N ASP A 77 3.67 -6.51 13.23
CA ASP A 77 2.32 -6.93 13.61
C ASP A 77 1.71 -7.91 12.61
N PHE A 78 2.19 -7.90 11.35
CA PHE A 78 1.56 -8.66 10.26
C PHE A 78 2.54 -9.41 9.35
N LEU A 79 3.84 -9.08 9.35
CA LEU A 79 4.86 -9.85 8.65
C LEU A 79 5.45 -10.91 9.58
N LYS A 80 5.51 -12.14 9.08
CA LYS A 80 6.21 -13.23 9.76
C LYS A 80 7.71 -13.02 9.62
N LYS A 81 8.43 -13.12 10.74
CA LYS A 81 9.90 -13.08 10.72
C LYS A 81 10.41 -14.25 9.86
N PRO A 82 11.41 -14.04 9.00
CA PRO A 82 12.00 -15.11 8.21
C PRO A 82 12.51 -16.20 9.15
N SER A 83 12.31 -17.46 8.78
CA SER A 83 12.93 -18.58 9.49
C SER A 83 14.45 -18.46 9.35
N ASP A 84 15.24 -19.04 10.27
CA ASP A 84 16.70 -19.01 10.19
C ASP A 84 17.25 -19.57 8.86
N GLU A 85 16.46 -20.42 8.17
CA GLU A 85 16.78 -20.99 6.85
C GLU A 85 16.62 -19.99 5.68
N ASP A 86 15.78 -18.96 5.82
CA ASP A 86 15.49 -17.95 4.77
C ASP A 86 16.46 -16.75 4.79
N GLN A 87 17.38 -16.69 5.75
CA GLN A 87 18.32 -15.57 5.93
C GLN A 87 19.42 -15.52 4.85
N THR A 88 19.45 -16.48 3.92
CA THR A 88 20.41 -16.51 2.80
C THR A 88 20.18 -15.40 1.76
N ALA A 89 19.04 -14.71 1.79
CA ALA A 89 18.78 -13.51 1.01
C ALA A 89 19.46 -12.28 1.64
N ASN A 90 20.75 -12.12 1.31
CA ASN A 90 21.79 -11.10 1.60
C ASN A 90 21.42 -9.59 1.69
N THR A 91 20.18 -9.23 2.01
CA THR A 91 19.67 -7.85 1.89
C THR A 91 19.89 -7.01 3.15
N GLY A 92 20.25 -7.62 4.29
CA GLY A 92 20.39 -6.95 5.59
C GLY A 92 19.10 -6.36 6.17
N ALA A 93 18.04 -6.25 5.38
CA ALA A 93 16.74 -5.71 5.77
C ALA A 93 15.91 -6.76 6.54
N PRO A 94 15.16 -6.37 7.59
CA PRO A 94 14.12 -7.22 8.16
C PRO A 94 13.13 -7.61 7.04
N TYR A 95 12.55 -8.81 7.01
CA TYR A 95 11.55 -9.19 5.98
C TYR A 95 12.00 -9.00 4.50
N PRO A 96 13.01 -9.74 4.02
CA PRO A 96 13.64 -9.50 2.71
C PRO A 96 12.69 -9.62 1.51
N HIS A 97 11.72 -10.54 1.55
CA HIS A 97 10.75 -10.71 0.47
C HIS A 97 9.83 -9.48 0.34
N ALA A 98 9.26 -9.01 1.46
CA ALA A 98 8.41 -7.83 1.48
C ALA A 98 9.19 -6.57 1.04
N PHE A 99 10.44 -6.44 1.48
CA PHE A 99 11.32 -5.35 1.06
C PHE A 99 11.51 -5.33 -0.46
N MET A 100 11.77 -6.50 -1.06
CA MET A 100 11.95 -6.61 -2.50
C MET A 100 10.68 -6.30 -3.29
N CYS A 101 9.50 -6.76 -2.85
CA CYS A 101 8.22 -6.40 -3.45
C CYS A 101 8.02 -4.87 -3.49
N VAL A 102 8.13 -4.22 -2.32
CA VAL A 102 7.95 -2.76 -2.20
C VAL A 102 8.96 -2.00 -3.05
N LYS A 103 10.23 -2.40 -2.99
CA LYS A 103 11.30 -1.80 -3.79
C LYS A 103 11.02 -1.89 -5.29
N ASN A 104 10.52 -3.02 -5.78
CA ASN A 104 10.24 -3.22 -7.20
C ASN A 104 9.08 -2.34 -7.67
N VAL A 105 8.01 -2.25 -6.89
CA VAL A 105 6.88 -1.36 -7.18
C VAL A 105 7.33 0.10 -7.21
N LEU A 106 8.05 0.56 -6.18
CA LEU A 106 8.52 1.94 -6.10
C LEU A 106 9.49 2.30 -7.23
N LYS A 107 10.38 1.37 -7.62
CA LYS A 107 11.26 1.55 -8.77
C LYS A 107 10.48 1.66 -10.08
N GLY A 108 9.46 0.82 -10.28
CA GLY A 108 8.59 0.87 -11.45
C GLY A 108 7.84 2.19 -11.53
N MET A 109 7.28 2.66 -10.41
CA MET A 109 6.62 3.97 -10.33
C MET A 109 7.57 5.12 -10.64
N LEU A 110 8.75 5.12 -10.02
CA LEU A 110 9.76 6.15 -10.27
C LEU A 110 10.14 6.17 -11.76
N HIS A 111 10.37 5.00 -12.36
CA HIS A 111 10.69 4.90 -13.79
C HIS A 111 9.56 5.45 -14.68
N GLY A 112 8.30 5.13 -14.39
CA GLY A 112 7.16 5.65 -15.13
C GLY A 112 7.01 7.17 -15.02
N ILE A 113 7.24 7.74 -13.83
CA ILE A 113 7.25 9.20 -13.65
C ILE A 113 8.35 9.83 -14.50
N LEU A 114 9.56 9.26 -14.47
CA LEU A 114 10.71 9.78 -15.22
C LEU A 114 10.51 9.72 -16.74
N GLN A 115 9.95 8.62 -17.25
CA GLN A 115 9.58 8.53 -18.67
C GLN A 115 8.57 9.63 -19.05
N GLY A 116 7.58 9.89 -18.19
CA GLY A 116 6.63 10.99 -18.39
C GLY A 116 7.30 12.39 -18.43
N VAL A 117 8.37 12.59 -17.65
CA VAL A 117 9.17 13.83 -17.70
C VAL A 117 9.87 13.99 -19.04
N GLU A 118 10.48 12.92 -19.55
CA GLU A 118 11.17 12.91 -20.84
C GLU A 118 10.22 13.13 -22.02
N ASP A 119 9.04 12.50 -21.98
CA ASP A 119 8.03 12.58 -23.04
C ASP A 119 7.29 13.93 -23.07
N CYS A 120 7.15 14.60 -21.93
CA CYS A 120 6.39 15.85 -21.81
C CYS A 120 7.12 16.90 -20.94
N PRO A 121 8.18 17.54 -21.45
CA PRO A 121 8.96 18.54 -20.69
C PRO A 121 8.21 19.84 -20.38
N LYS A 122 6.99 20.02 -20.91
CA LYS A 122 6.16 21.22 -20.70
C LYS A 122 5.18 21.13 -19.52
N GLN A 123 5.05 19.96 -18.90
CA GLN A 123 4.23 19.80 -17.68
C GLN A 123 5.03 20.26 -16.46
N GLU A 124 4.34 20.84 -15.47
CA GLU A 124 4.95 21.15 -14.18
C GLU A 124 5.31 19.83 -13.48
N HIS A 125 6.58 19.47 -13.56
CA HIS A 125 7.12 18.31 -12.87
C HIS A 125 7.41 18.63 -11.41
N HIS A 126 7.40 17.60 -10.56
CA HIS A 126 7.77 17.77 -9.15
C HIS A 126 9.16 18.42 -9.04
N TRP A 127 9.32 19.39 -8.15
CA TRP A 127 10.56 20.16 -7.98
C TRP A 127 11.82 19.30 -7.70
N LEU A 128 11.65 18.04 -7.32
CA LEU A 128 12.77 17.13 -7.09
C LEU A 128 13.54 16.82 -8.39
N PHE A 129 12.83 16.80 -9.52
CA PHE A 129 13.41 16.53 -10.84
C PHE A 129 14.17 17.74 -11.42
N THR A 130 14.00 18.93 -10.83
CA THR A 130 14.76 20.13 -11.23
C THR A 130 16.05 20.30 -10.43
N ILE A 131 16.16 19.66 -9.26
CA ILE A 131 17.30 19.82 -8.34
C ILE A 131 18.24 18.60 -8.38
N LEU A 132 17.70 17.39 -8.48
CA LEU A 132 18.49 16.15 -8.42
C LEU A 132 18.59 15.48 -9.78
N CYS A 133 19.73 14.86 -10.07
CA CYS A 133 19.86 14.01 -11.24
C CYS A 133 19.26 12.61 -10.99
N LEU A 134 18.98 11.89 -12.08
CA LEU A 134 18.37 10.56 -12.07
C LEU A 134 19.04 9.57 -11.11
N ARG A 135 20.38 9.56 -11.12
CA ARG A 135 21.19 8.65 -10.30
C ARG A 135 21.04 8.96 -8.82
N GLU A 136 20.98 10.24 -8.45
CA GLU A 136 20.79 10.68 -7.08
C GLU A 136 19.41 10.33 -6.56
N ILE A 137 18.36 10.48 -7.38
CA ILE A 137 16.98 10.11 -7.01
C ILE A 137 16.88 8.60 -6.77
N ALA A 138 17.45 7.78 -7.66
CA ALA A 138 17.42 6.33 -7.51
C ALA A 138 18.22 5.86 -6.29
N GLN A 139 19.37 6.47 -6.02
CA GLN A 139 20.17 6.17 -4.83
C GLN A 139 19.46 6.60 -3.55
N ALA A 140 18.88 7.81 -3.54
CA ALA A 140 18.08 8.31 -2.44
C ALA A 140 16.91 7.36 -2.16
N LEU A 141 16.15 6.91 -3.18
CA LEU A 141 15.06 5.97 -2.97
C LEU A 141 15.50 4.70 -2.22
N ILE A 142 16.61 4.09 -2.63
CA ILE A 142 17.10 2.85 -1.99
C ILE A 142 17.53 3.12 -0.54
N GLN A 143 18.22 4.23 -0.29
CA GLN A 143 18.67 4.60 1.05
C GLN A 143 17.47 4.93 1.96
N GLN A 144 16.57 5.77 1.51
CA GLN A 144 15.37 6.19 2.24
C GLN A 144 14.44 5.00 2.52
N LEU A 145 14.27 4.10 1.55
CA LEU A 145 13.52 2.86 1.76
C LEU A 145 14.21 1.98 2.81
N GLY A 146 15.54 1.85 2.76
CA GLY A 146 16.31 1.13 3.76
C GLY A 146 16.11 1.68 5.17
N SER A 147 16.24 3.00 5.35
CA SER A 147 16.03 3.66 6.65
C SER A 147 14.58 3.56 7.14
N SER A 148 13.60 3.70 6.24
CA SER A 148 12.18 3.46 6.57
C SER A 148 11.97 2.03 7.05
N TRP A 149 12.63 1.06 6.42
CA TRP A 149 12.51 -0.35 6.76
C TRP A 149 13.10 -0.72 8.12
N HIS A 150 14.13 0.01 8.54
CA HIS A 150 14.75 -0.13 9.86
C HIS A 150 14.11 0.78 10.93
N ASN A 151 13.07 1.54 10.57
CA ASN A 151 12.43 2.51 11.45
C ASN A 151 13.44 3.54 12.01
N GLU A 152 14.31 4.05 11.14
CA GLU A 152 15.28 5.12 11.42
C GLU A 152 14.67 6.50 11.18
N PRO A 153 15.25 7.59 11.74
CA PRO A 153 14.80 8.95 11.45
C PRO A 153 14.84 9.28 9.94
N PRO A 154 13.85 10.02 9.39
CA PRO A 154 12.70 10.62 10.07
C PRO A 154 11.46 9.71 10.16
N PHE A 155 11.56 8.45 9.71
CA PHE A 155 10.45 7.49 9.66
C PHE A 155 10.03 6.92 11.02
N ASN A 156 10.88 7.09 12.04
CA ASN A 156 10.58 6.72 13.42
C ASN A 156 9.61 7.67 14.15
N THR A 157 9.15 8.73 13.47
CA THR A 157 8.18 9.67 14.02
C THR A 157 6.78 9.06 14.07
N ARG A 158 6.01 9.38 15.11
CA ARG A 158 4.63 8.89 15.22
C ARG A 158 3.77 9.52 14.14
N ALA A 159 3.09 8.69 13.36
CA ALA A 159 2.07 9.15 12.44
C ALA A 159 0.74 9.39 13.15
N ASP A 160 -0.02 10.33 12.60
CA ASP A 160 -1.44 10.47 12.90
C ASP A 160 -2.19 9.31 12.22
N VAL A 161 -3.00 8.60 13.01
CA VAL A 161 -3.70 7.39 12.58
C VAL A 161 -4.68 7.69 11.45
N GLU A 162 -5.20 8.93 11.39
CA GLU A 162 -6.26 9.30 10.47
C GLU A 162 -5.78 9.70 9.08
N ASN A 163 -4.49 10.03 8.88
CA ASN A 163 -4.08 10.63 7.61
C ASN A 163 -2.62 10.29 7.21
N PRO A 164 -2.39 9.11 6.61
CA PRO A 164 -1.06 8.71 6.14
C PRO A 164 -0.49 9.69 5.11
N THR A 165 -1.35 10.27 4.24
CA THR A 165 -0.94 11.26 3.24
C THR A 165 -0.36 12.52 3.87
N LYS A 166 -0.97 13.05 4.94
CA LYS A 166 -0.44 14.21 5.67
C LYS A 166 0.90 13.92 6.33
N TRP A 167 1.07 12.71 6.88
CA TRP A 167 2.34 12.31 7.48
C TRP A 167 3.46 12.28 6.43
N TRP A 168 3.23 11.63 5.29
CA TRP A 168 4.18 11.62 4.18
C TRP A 168 4.46 13.02 3.61
N ALA A 169 3.44 13.86 3.48
CA ALA A 169 3.62 15.25 3.06
C ALA A 169 4.50 16.05 4.04
N GLY A 170 4.40 15.80 5.34
CA GLY A 170 5.30 16.39 6.35
C GLY A 170 6.75 15.97 6.16
N LEU A 171 6.99 14.72 5.76
CA LEU A 171 8.31 14.17 5.48
C LEU A 171 8.89 14.63 4.12
N ALA A 172 8.10 15.23 3.24
CA ALA A 172 8.57 15.69 1.94
C ALA A 172 9.58 16.85 2.04
N SER A 173 9.65 17.53 3.18
CA SER A 173 10.58 18.64 3.44
C SER A 173 11.97 18.17 3.90
N ASP A 174 12.11 16.92 4.34
CA ASP A 174 13.39 16.36 4.80
C ASP A 174 14.12 15.67 3.63
N THR A 175 15.37 16.06 3.40
CA THR A 175 16.24 15.51 2.36
C THR A 175 16.39 14.00 2.46
N ASN A 176 16.30 13.44 3.68
CA ASN A 176 16.40 12.01 3.95
C ASN A 176 15.08 11.24 3.79
N SER A 177 14.00 11.88 3.34
CA SER A 177 12.73 11.20 3.05
C SER A 177 11.99 11.71 1.82
N GLN A 178 12.43 12.82 1.21
CA GLN A 178 11.71 13.50 0.14
C GLN A 178 11.30 12.63 -1.06
N VAL A 179 12.14 11.68 -1.49
CA VAL A 179 11.85 10.84 -2.67
C VAL A 179 10.82 9.77 -2.31
N LEU A 180 11.02 9.07 -1.19
CA LEU A 180 10.08 8.08 -0.69
C LEU A 180 8.74 8.72 -0.34
N ALA A 181 8.77 9.91 0.28
CA ALA A 181 7.58 10.68 0.63
C ALA A 181 6.78 11.13 -0.59
N MET A 182 7.45 11.59 -1.65
CA MET A 182 6.80 11.93 -2.92
C MET A 182 6.07 10.71 -3.52
N LEU A 183 6.75 9.56 -3.58
CA LEU A 183 6.17 8.33 -4.13
C LEU A 183 5.01 7.81 -3.26
N ALA A 184 5.19 7.78 -1.94
CA ALA A 184 4.15 7.36 -1.01
C ALA A 184 2.90 8.26 -1.15
N THR A 185 3.09 9.58 -1.22
CA THR A 185 2.00 10.53 -1.44
C THR A 185 1.26 10.23 -2.76
N HIS A 186 1.98 9.90 -3.83
CA HIS A 186 1.35 9.48 -5.09
C HIS A 186 0.52 8.21 -4.93
N ILE A 187 1.03 7.21 -4.22
CA ILE A 187 0.30 5.95 -3.95
C ILE A 187 -1.01 6.21 -3.18
N PHE A 188 -0.96 7.06 -2.16
CA PHE A 188 -2.14 7.37 -1.33
C PHE A 188 -3.17 8.27 -2.04
N ASN A 189 -2.75 9.03 -3.05
CA ASN A 189 -3.66 9.84 -3.88
C ASN A 189 -4.37 9.05 -4.99
N VAL A 190 -4.03 7.78 -5.20
CA VAL A 190 -4.75 6.93 -6.15
C VAL A 190 -6.15 6.63 -5.61
N LEU A 191 -7.17 6.95 -6.42
CA LEU A 191 -8.56 6.62 -6.12
C LEU A 191 -8.78 5.12 -6.33
N VAL A 192 -9.15 4.44 -5.25
CA VAL A 192 -9.41 2.99 -5.24
C VAL A 192 -10.77 2.61 -5.83
N ASN A 193 -11.68 3.57 -5.92
CA ASN A 193 -13.01 3.41 -6.49
C ASN A 193 -13.06 4.10 -7.85
N SER A 194 -13.58 3.42 -8.87
CA SER A 194 -13.83 3.99 -10.21
C SER A 194 -15.08 4.86 -10.27
N MET A 195 -15.84 4.90 -9.18
CA MET A 195 -17.15 5.56 -9.08
C MET A 195 -17.25 6.47 -7.84
N PRO A 196 -16.24 7.30 -7.51
CA PRO A 196 -16.33 8.18 -6.33
C PRO A 196 -17.51 9.16 -6.45
N ASP A 197 -17.85 9.56 -7.68
CA ASP A 197 -18.94 10.50 -7.98
C ASP A 197 -20.31 9.84 -8.15
N LYS A 198 -20.45 8.51 -7.98
CA LYS A 198 -21.76 7.85 -8.18
C LYS A 198 -22.81 8.35 -7.19
N CYS A 199 -22.40 8.67 -5.96
CA CYS A 199 -23.28 9.29 -4.97
C CYS A 199 -23.70 10.72 -5.36
N THR A 200 -22.81 11.47 -6.01
CA THR A 200 -23.11 12.81 -6.54
C THR A 200 -24.10 12.71 -7.71
N ASN A 201 -23.87 11.78 -8.64
CA ASN A 201 -24.76 11.56 -9.77
C ASN A 201 -26.14 11.05 -9.35
N SER A 202 -26.24 10.17 -8.34
CA SER A 202 -27.56 9.72 -7.85
C SER A 202 -28.39 10.83 -7.21
N HIS A 203 -27.74 11.83 -6.61
CA HIS A 203 -28.44 13.02 -6.13
C HIS A 203 -28.90 13.95 -7.26
N ILE A 204 -28.14 14.04 -8.35
CA ILE A 204 -28.48 14.85 -9.52
C ILE A 204 -29.67 14.24 -10.28
N THR A 205 -29.75 12.92 -10.41
CA THR A 205 -30.89 12.28 -11.08
C THR A 205 -32.22 12.47 -10.35
N TRP A 206 -32.20 12.75 -9.05
CA TRP A 206 -33.42 13.04 -8.28
C TRP A 206 -33.97 14.45 -8.53
N PHE A 207 -33.15 15.36 -9.07
CA PHE A 207 -33.55 16.72 -9.42
C PHE A 207 -34.08 16.88 -10.86
N ASN A 208 -34.07 15.81 -11.67
CA ASN A 208 -34.68 15.78 -13.01
C ASN A 208 -35.99 14.99 -12.99
#